data_AF-A0A0S3TKL4-F1
#
_entry.id   AF-A0A0S3TKL4-F1
#
_cell.length_a   1.000
_cell.length_b   1.000
_cell.length_c   1.000
_cell.angle_alpha   90.00
_cell.angle_beta   90.00
_cell.angle_gamma   90.00
#
_symmetry.space_group_name_H-M   'P 1'
#
loop_
_entity.id
_entity.type
_entity.pdbx_description
1 polymer ?
#
loop_
_entity_poly.entity_id
_entity_poly.type
_entity_poly.pdbx_seq_one_letter_code
_entity_poly.pdbx_strand_id
1 'polypeptide(L)'
;MQLEFIPVEEFYFALTLAVRTLEEIDKPGLVEQVRSRLLAECGQPSTVAPGKQNTFNYVFRVKGADNTPAPSLIVSISDWQDKLRLSSDYGWMLNQQRKPIRTEKHEQRSQFSQNLRSHLQTWLHIPLE
;
A
#
# COMPACT_ATOMS: atom_id res chain seq x y z
N MET A 1 -6.41 -12.02 -3.93
CA MET A 1 -5.73 -11.19 -2.91
C MET A 1 -6.79 -10.73 -1.92
N GLN A 2 -6.49 -10.69 -0.62
CA GLN A 2 -7.40 -10.17 0.40
C GLN A 2 -6.67 -9.12 1.24
N LEU A 3 -7.26 -7.93 1.35
CA LEU A 3 -6.73 -6.80 2.10
C LEU A 3 -7.46 -6.67 3.43
N GLU A 4 -6.73 -6.77 4.54
CA GLU A 4 -7.22 -6.50 5.89
C GLU A 4 -6.74 -5.11 6.31
N PHE A 5 -7.68 -4.19 6.51
CA PHE A 5 -7.37 -2.81 6.87
C PHE A 5 -6.66 -2.73 8.24
N ILE A 6 -5.60 -1.93 8.31
CA ILE A 6 -4.88 -1.61 9.55
C ILE A 6 -5.30 -0.20 9.98
N PRO A 7 -6.05 -0.06 11.09
CA PRO A 7 -6.51 1.24 11.56
C PRO A 7 -5.35 2.02 12.21
N VAL A 8 -5.59 3.30 12.51
CA VAL A 8 -4.55 4.22 13.02
C VAL A 8 -3.90 3.73 14.32
N GLU A 9 -4.66 3.05 15.16
CA GLU A 9 -4.22 2.48 16.44
C GLU A 9 -3.14 1.40 16.25
N GLU A 10 -3.15 0.72 15.11
CA GLU A 10 -2.20 -0.35 14.77
C GLU A 10 -1.12 0.11 13.75
N PHE A 11 -1.18 1.36 13.28
CA PHE A 11 -0.33 1.86 12.21
C PHE A 11 1.17 1.86 12.55
N TYR A 12 1.54 2.04 13.82
CA TYR A 12 2.94 1.99 14.26
C TYR A 12 3.64 0.68 13.89
N PHE A 13 2.91 -0.44 13.80
CA PHE A 13 3.46 -1.72 13.34
C PHE A 13 3.92 -1.62 11.88
N ALA A 14 3.13 -1.00 11.00
CA ALA A 14 3.46 -0.88 9.58
C ALA A 14 4.67 0.03 9.31
N LEU A 15 4.92 1.03 10.16
CA LEU A 15 6.10 1.91 10.08
C LEU A 15 7.42 1.16 10.29
N THR A 16 7.38 0.00 10.95
CA THR A 16 8.60 -0.78 11.22
C THR A 16 9.05 -1.64 10.06
N LEU A 17 8.33 -1.63 8.93
CA LEU A 17 8.56 -2.51 7.80
C LEU A 17 9.29 -1.81 6.65
N ALA A 18 9.89 -2.61 5.76
CA ALA A 18 10.66 -2.14 4.61
C ALA A 18 9.75 -1.71 3.44
N VAL A 19 8.68 -0.96 3.70
CA VAL A 19 7.71 -0.54 2.68
C VAL A 19 8.39 0.35 1.64
N ARG A 20 8.18 0.05 0.35
CA ARG A 20 8.76 0.77 -0.79
C ARG A 20 7.71 0.99 -1.87
N THR A 21 7.80 2.12 -2.57
CA THR A 21 6.95 2.43 -3.73
C THR A 21 6.97 1.29 -4.74
N LEU A 22 5.79 0.83 -5.12
CA LEU A 22 5.58 -0.10 -6.24
C LEU A 22 5.34 0.70 -7.52
N GLU A 23 4.44 1.68 -7.45
CA GLU A 23 3.93 2.41 -8.61
C GLU A 23 3.32 3.74 -8.16
N GLU A 24 3.35 4.71 -9.07
CA GLU A 24 2.64 5.98 -8.95
C GLU A 24 1.77 6.16 -10.19
N ILE A 25 0.48 6.41 -9.98
CA ILE A 25 -0.51 6.57 -11.05
C ILE A 25 -0.91 8.04 -11.08
N ASP A 26 -0.50 8.70 -12.16
CA ASP A 26 -0.72 10.12 -12.41
C ASP A 26 -1.93 10.30 -13.33
N LYS A 27 -3.11 10.40 -12.72
CA LYS A 27 -4.38 10.52 -13.44
C LYS A 27 -5.25 11.58 -12.75
N PRO A 28 -5.66 12.64 -13.46
CA PRO A 28 -6.46 13.71 -12.87
C PRO A 28 -7.71 13.19 -12.16
N GLY A 29 -7.91 13.63 -10.92
CA GLY A 29 -9.06 13.28 -10.09
C GLY A 29 -9.08 11.84 -9.58
N LEU A 30 -8.06 11.02 -9.87
CA LEU A 30 -8.00 9.64 -9.40
C LEU A 30 -7.82 9.57 -7.88
N VAL A 31 -6.96 10.44 -7.33
CA VAL A 31 -6.68 10.51 -5.89
C VAL A 31 -7.96 10.71 -5.08
N GLU A 32 -8.78 11.69 -5.46
CA GLU A 32 -10.04 11.98 -4.76
C GLU A 32 -11.08 10.85 -4.93
N GLN A 33 -11.16 10.22 -6.11
CA GLN A 33 -12.04 9.07 -6.32
C GLN A 33 -11.65 7.89 -5.40
N VAL A 34 -10.37 7.55 -5.36
CA VAL A 34 -9.86 6.46 -4.50
C VAL A 34 -10.03 6.80 -3.04
N ARG A 35 -9.72 8.04 -2.64
CA ARG A 35 -9.93 8.54 -1.28
C ARG A 35 -11.37 8.38 -0.84
N SER A 36 -12.33 8.78 -1.68
CA SER A 36 -13.76 8.68 -1.38
C SER A 36 -14.21 7.23 -1.20
N ARG A 37 -13.75 6.31 -2.06
CA ARG A 37 -14.06 4.87 -1.91
C ARG A 37 -13.45 4.27 -0.66
N LEU A 38 -12.17 4.54 -0.39
CA LEU A 38 -11.49 4.03 0.81
C LEU A 38 -12.10 4.59 2.10
N LEU A 39 -12.55 5.85 2.10
CA LEU A 39 -13.29 6.43 3.21
C LEU A 39 -14.60 5.67 3.46
N ALA A 40 -15.34 5.33 2.42
CA ALA A 40 -16.58 4.56 2.54
C ALA A 40 -16.35 3.14 3.05
N GLU A 41 -15.28 2.47 2.60
CA GLU A 41 -14.96 1.08 2.97
C GLU A 41 -14.29 0.96 4.35
N CYS A 42 -13.40 1.90 4.70
CA CYS A 42 -12.49 1.79 5.85
C CYS A 42 -12.74 2.86 6.93
N GLY A 43 -13.61 3.84 6.69
CA GLY A 43 -13.92 4.92 7.62
C GLY A 43 -12.89 6.04 7.58
N GLN A 44 -11.69 5.83 8.14
CA GLN A 44 -10.65 6.86 8.24
C GLN A 44 -9.28 6.34 7.78
N PRO A 45 -8.37 7.20 7.30
CA PRO A 45 -7.02 6.79 6.94
C PRO A 45 -6.23 6.23 8.13
N SER A 46 -5.26 5.35 7.86
CA SER A 46 -4.34 4.79 8.87
C SER A 46 -3.35 5.83 9.42
N THR A 47 -3.24 7.02 8.82
CA THR A 47 -2.45 8.13 9.35
C THR A 47 -3.18 9.46 9.26
N VAL A 48 -2.98 10.29 10.28
CA VAL A 48 -3.27 11.72 10.18
C VAL A 48 -2.13 12.37 9.41
N ALA A 49 -2.36 12.71 8.15
CA ALA A 49 -1.30 13.24 7.32
C ALA A 49 -1.11 14.76 7.56
N PRO A 50 0.10 15.20 7.96
CA PRO A 50 0.35 16.60 8.29
C PRO A 50 0.74 17.37 7.02
N GLY A 51 -0.24 17.74 6.18
CA GLY A 51 0.01 18.68 5.08
C GLY A 51 -0.78 18.40 3.80
N LYS A 52 -0.70 19.35 2.85
CA LYS A 52 -1.47 19.32 1.60
C LYS A 52 -0.99 18.28 0.57
N GLN A 53 0.23 17.75 0.72
CA GLN A 53 0.86 16.88 -0.30
C GLN A 53 0.68 15.38 -0.04
N ASN A 54 0.15 14.99 1.11
CA ASN A 54 -0.23 13.63 1.44
C ASN A 54 -1.56 13.76 2.15
N THR A 55 -2.69 13.66 1.45
CA THR A 55 -3.99 13.88 2.08
C THR A 55 -4.54 12.64 2.78
N PHE A 56 -4.05 11.44 2.44
CA PHE A 56 -4.40 10.19 3.11
C PHE A 56 -3.32 9.11 2.95
N ASN A 57 -3.37 8.11 3.82
CA ASN A 57 -2.65 6.85 3.67
C ASN A 57 -3.49 5.73 4.33
N TYR A 58 -3.94 4.76 3.54
CA TYR A 58 -4.59 3.55 4.02
C TYR A 58 -3.64 2.38 3.91
N VAL A 59 -3.43 1.68 5.01
CA VAL A 59 -2.53 0.54 5.10
C VAL A 59 -3.32 -0.75 5.30
N PHE A 60 -2.88 -1.80 4.64
CA PHE A 60 -3.51 -3.11 4.69
C PHE A 60 -2.48 -4.20 4.90
N ARG A 61 -2.86 -5.21 5.67
CA ARG A 61 -2.21 -6.51 5.68
C ARG A 61 -2.78 -7.36 4.54
N VAL A 62 -1.91 -7.96 3.75
CA VAL A 62 -2.34 -8.89 2.70
C VAL A 62 -2.41 -10.30 3.29
N LYS A 63 -3.58 -10.93 3.23
CA LYS A 63 -3.78 -12.34 3.64
C LYS A 63 -3.56 -13.28 2.46
N GLY A 64 -3.03 -14.47 2.76
CA GLY A 64 -2.83 -15.54 1.78
C GLY A 64 -1.77 -15.26 0.72
N ALA A 65 -0.96 -14.21 0.89
CA ALA A 65 0.18 -13.92 0.04
C ALA A 65 1.47 -14.41 0.71
N ASP A 66 2.32 -15.10 -0.06
CA ASP A 66 3.62 -15.53 0.43
C ASP A 66 4.62 -14.36 0.38
N ASN A 67 5.04 -13.86 1.55
CA ASN A 67 6.08 -12.84 1.69
C ASN A 67 7.32 -13.34 2.45
N THR A 68 7.53 -14.66 2.47
CA THR A 68 8.71 -15.29 3.06
C THR A 68 9.99 -14.59 2.58
N PRO A 69 10.93 -14.26 3.50
CA PRO A 69 10.97 -14.67 4.92
C PRO A 69 10.19 -13.76 5.90
N ALA A 70 9.57 -12.68 5.43
CA ALA A 70 8.76 -11.84 6.30
C ALA A 70 7.41 -12.53 6.62
N PRO A 71 6.95 -12.50 7.88
CA PRO A 71 5.72 -13.19 8.30
C PRO A 71 4.44 -12.50 7.83
N SER A 72 4.56 -11.24 7.39
CA SER A 72 3.44 -10.44 6.92
C SER A 72 3.81 -9.67 5.68
N LEU A 73 2.80 -9.36 4.88
CA LEU A 73 2.90 -8.49 3.72
C LEU A 73 2.02 -7.27 3.97
N ILE A 74 2.60 -6.09 3.82
CA ILE A 74 1.88 -4.82 3.94
C ILE A 74 1.81 -4.14 2.58
N VAL A 75 0.65 -3.57 2.29
CA VAL A 75 0.46 -2.63 1.19
C VAL A 75 -0.07 -1.32 1.75
N SER A 76 0.30 -0.21 1.12
CA SER A 76 -0.26 1.10 1.42
C SER A 76 -0.74 1.79 0.15
N ILE A 77 -1.86 2.49 0.28
CA ILE A 77 -2.51 3.29 -0.76
C ILE A 77 -2.55 4.71 -0.23
N SER A 78 -1.84 5.61 -0.88
CA SER A 78 -1.68 6.99 -0.41
C SER A 78 -1.74 8.00 -1.54
N ASP A 79 -2.13 9.20 -1.19
CA ASP A 79 -1.85 10.39 -2.01
C ASP A 79 -0.38 10.76 -1.86
N TRP A 80 0.28 11.01 -2.99
CA TRP A 80 1.57 11.70 -3.05
C TRP A 80 1.52 12.77 -4.13
N GLN A 81 1.43 14.04 -3.73
CA GLN A 81 1.44 15.19 -4.65
C GLN A 81 0.40 15.05 -5.78
N ASP A 82 -0.84 14.67 -5.43
CA ASP A 82 -1.95 14.43 -6.37
C ASP A 82 -1.75 13.22 -7.31
N LYS A 83 -0.83 12.32 -6.95
CA LYS A 83 -0.67 11.00 -7.58
C LYS A 83 -1.09 9.91 -6.63
N LEU A 84 -1.75 8.88 -7.16
CA LEU A 84 -2.05 7.69 -6.38
C LEU A 84 -0.78 6.86 -6.27
N ARG A 85 -0.22 6.75 -5.06
CA ARG A 85 0.95 5.92 -4.79
C ARG A 85 0.54 4.59 -4.17
N LEU A 86 0.98 3.49 -4.80
CA LEU A 86 0.93 2.16 -4.24
C LEU A 86 2.31 1.80 -3.68
N SER A 87 2.37 1.32 -2.45
CA SER A 87 3.62 0.85 -1.83
C SER A 87 3.44 -0.49 -1.15
N SER A 88 4.54 -1.23 -1.01
CA SER A 88 4.56 -2.51 -0.30
C SER A 88 5.97 -2.89 0.13
N ASP A 89 6.06 -3.66 1.20
CA ASP A 89 7.27 -4.39 1.57
C ASP A 89 7.46 -5.70 0.78
N TYR A 90 6.60 -6.02 -0.20
CA TYR A 90 6.79 -7.19 -1.07
C TYR A 90 8.19 -7.24 -1.69
N GLY A 91 8.91 -8.33 -1.50
CA GLY A 91 10.27 -8.46 -2.02
C GLY A 91 11.34 -7.71 -1.22
N TRP A 92 10.97 -7.06 -0.12
CA TRP A 92 11.89 -6.42 0.83
C TRP A 92 11.73 -6.99 2.23
N MET A 93 12.81 -6.94 3.00
CA MET A 93 12.77 -7.18 4.43
C MET A 93 13.80 -6.30 5.13
N LEU A 94 13.74 -6.24 6.45
CA LEU A 94 14.81 -5.66 7.25
C LEU A 94 15.80 -6.76 7.64
N ASN A 95 17.10 -6.49 7.49
CA ASN A 95 18.14 -7.34 8.04
C ASN A 95 18.30 -7.13 9.56
N GLN A 96 19.24 -7.83 10.19
CA GLN A 96 19.50 -7.76 11.63
C GLN A 96 19.83 -6.34 12.12
N GLN A 97 20.39 -5.48 11.26
CA GLN A 97 20.74 -4.09 11.55
C GLN A 97 19.58 -3.12 11.21
N ARG A 98 18.36 -3.64 11.00
CA ARG A 98 17.19 -2.89 10.54
C ARG A 98 17.41 -2.15 9.21
N LYS A 99 18.32 -2.65 8.37
CA LYS A 99 18.53 -2.12 7.02
C LYS A 99 17.65 -2.86 6.01
N PRO A 100 16.94 -2.14 5.13
CA PRO A 100 16.19 -2.72 4.03
C PRO A 100 17.10 -3.52 3.09
N ILE A 101 16.77 -4.78 2.84
CA ILE A 101 17.44 -5.66 1.89
C ILE A 101 16.40 -6.29 0.95
N ARG A 102 16.83 -6.63 -0.27
CA ARG A 102 16.02 -7.34 -1.25
C ARG A 102 15.95 -8.83 -0.90
N THR A 103 14.81 -9.43 -1.16
CA THR A 103 14.60 -10.89 -1.12
C THR A 103 14.54 -11.44 -2.54
N GLU A 104 14.48 -12.75 -2.69
CA GLU A 104 14.34 -13.42 -4.01
C GLU A 104 13.08 -12.99 -4.77
N LYS A 105 12.02 -12.56 -4.04
CA LYS A 105 10.76 -12.08 -4.64
C LYS A 105 10.84 -10.66 -5.19
N HIS A 106 11.95 -9.96 -4.97
CA HIS A 106 12.11 -8.58 -5.44
C HIS A 106 11.85 -8.44 -6.94
N GLU A 107 12.30 -9.42 -7.74
CA GLU A 107 12.11 -9.43 -9.19
C GLU A 107 10.64 -9.59 -9.63
N GLN A 108 9.77 -10.04 -8.73
CA GLN A 108 8.33 -10.20 -8.97
C GLN A 108 7.52 -8.97 -8.58
N ARG A 109 8.15 -7.88 -8.12
CA ARG A 109 7.45 -6.66 -7.66
C ARG A 109 6.54 -6.06 -8.73
N SER A 110 6.95 -6.09 -10.00
CA SER A 110 6.12 -5.58 -11.10
C SER A 110 4.84 -6.39 -11.26
N GLN A 111 4.93 -7.72 -11.21
CA GLN A 111 3.76 -8.60 -11.27
C GLN A 111 2.86 -8.41 -10.04
N PHE A 112 3.47 -8.26 -8.85
CA PHE A 112 2.73 -7.96 -7.63
C PHE A 112 1.97 -6.63 -7.73
N SER A 113 2.59 -5.57 -8.27
CA SER A 113 1.93 -4.27 -8.49
C SER A 113 0.71 -4.42 -9.41
N GLN A 114 0.86 -5.13 -10.53
CA GLN A 114 -0.25 -5.39 -11.46
C GLN A 114 -1.41 -6.16 -10.80
N ASN A 115 -1.10 -7.16 -9.97
CA ASN A 115 -2.09 -7.93 -9.24
C ASN A 115 -2.82 -7.07 -8.19
N LEU A 116 -2.06 -6.25 -7.45
CA LEU A 116 -2.61 -5.29 -6.50
C LEU A 116 -3.52 -4.28 -7.20
N ARG A 117 -3.06 -3.68 -8.29
CA ARG A 117 -3.81 -2.73 -9.10
C ARG A 117 -5.13 -3.33 -9.61
N SER A 118 -5.07 -4.52 -10.20
CA SER A 118 -6.26 -5.24 -10.70
C SER A 118 -7.26 -5.55 -9.58
N HIS A 119 -6.76 -5.92 -8.41
CA HIS A 119 -7.60 -6.15 -7.24
C HIS A 119 -8.28 -4.86 -6.76
N LEU A 120 -7.54 -3.75 -6.67
CA LEU A 120 -8.08 -2.44 -6.29
C LEU A 120 -9.10 -1.92 -7.31
N GLN A 121 -8.88 -2.14 -8.60
CA GLN A 121 -9.85 -1.81 -9.65
C GLN A 121 -11.20 -2.50 -9.40
N THR A 122 -11.13 -3.80 -9.11
CA THR A 122 -12.32 -4.64 -8.87
C THR A 122 -13.01 -4.25 -7.57
N TRP A 123 -12.25 -4.11 -6.47
CA TRP A 123 -12.82 -3.83 -5.16
C TRP A 123 -13.40 -2.42 -5.06
N LEU A 124 -12.66 -1.40 -5.50
CA LEU A 124 -13.08 -0.01 -5.40
C LEU A 124 -13.97 0.44 -6.56
N HIS A 125 -14.12 -0.40 -7.60
CA HIS A 125 -14.86 -0.08 -8.82
C HIS A 125 -14.32 1.19 -9.50
N ILE A 126 -12.99 1.32 -9.59
CA ILE A 126 -12.29 2.47 -10.20
C ILE A 126 -11.34 1.98 -11.29
N PRO A 127 -11.30 2.58 -12.49
CA PRO A 127 -10.33 2.24 -13.52
C PRO A 127 -8.94 2.82 -13.21
N LEU A 128 -8.00 1.95 -12.82
CA LEU A 128 -6.59 2.24 -12.51
C LEU A 128 -5.64 1.91 -13.69
N GLU A 129 -6.13 1.99 -14.93
CA GLU A 129 -5.36 1.70 -16.15
C GLU A 129 -4.16 2.63 -16.33
#